data_AF-A0A3B9YM93-F1
#
_entry.id   AF-A0A3B9YM93-F1
#
_cell.length_a   1.000
_cell.length_b   1.000
_cell.length_c   1.000
_cell.angle_alpha   90.00
_cell.angle_beta   90.00
_cell.angle_gamma   90.00
#
_symmetry.space_group_name_H-M   'P 1'
#
loop_
_entity.id
_entity.type
_entity.pdbx_description
1 polymer ?
#
loop_
_entity_poly.entity_id
_entity_poly.type
_entity_poly.pdbx_seq_one_letter_code
_entity_poly.pdbx_strand_id
1 'polypeptide(L)'
;MSRYSPTGRCDDFVSLIAQAEESRACAAQPWKPPLLQASLFPLNLAGRAVEGAARLCPPGPFFAFFDRVLRSIAGAHGGLPFDEEGMRRAERTHAEVLKTVRTPPALLCLMSHPLVNEEETGLGVEMSRHALLALRRLRGPDSRPLLMVGVDLFALDTLGAAAEQFYAGFMGHYHLGLDRQAHLRGPLGRRLMAKTAWTSAAARIEKALREGGELAMALAGGVPVTSRILYAAREAVNRLCRERPGSRPLAQALSLLEREEPFRELLRSGTAAGGLRRSAWRLMELWLCETLTRPRAYALAERGELCEPACRAFLACARALGWPEEAARARLSVLQEEFVRETPWRARFFRFLAARVLSRGRPVFLLPLRHRTRPLRLEFLAPELLGARPSEEFVRKNFP
;
A
#
# COMPACT_ATOMS: atom_id res chain seq x y z
N MET A 1 -5.91 -22.22 13.28
CA MET A 1 -5.16 -20.94 13.30
C MET A 1 -5.65 -20.10 14.47
N SER A 2 -4.78 -19.43 15.22
CA SER A 2 -5.25 -18.52 16.28
C SER A 2 -5.96 -17.35 15.64
N ARG A 3 -7.23 -17.12 15.99
CA ARG A 3 -7.97 -15.94 15.52
C ARG A 3 -7.23 -14.69 15.98
N TYR A 4 -6.93 -13.79 15.04
CA TYR A 4 -6.36 -12.48 15.35
C TYR A 4 -7.24 -11.78 16.40
N SER A 5 -6.65 -11.39 17.53
CA SER A 5 -7.34 -10.60 18.55
C SER A 5 -7.31 -9.12 18.15
N PRO A 6 -8.47 -8.45 18.01
CA PRO A 6 -8.53 -7.03 17.67
C PRO A 6 -7.69 -6.17 18.63
N THR A 7 -6.89 -5.27 18.06
CA THR A 7 -5.93 -4.42 18.80
C THR A 7 -6.42 -2.98 18.96
N GLY A 8 -7.47 -2.59 18.24
CA GLY A 8 -7.93 -1.22 18.13
C GLY A 8 -6.99 -0.33 17.31
N ARG A 9 -6.34 -0.86 16.27
CA ARG A 9 -5.37 -0.15 15.42
C ARG A 9 -5.73 -0.26 13.94
N CYS A 10 -5.02 0.50 13.10
CA CYS A 10 -5.18 0.37 11.63
C CYS A 10 -4.87 -1.05 11.11
N ASP A 11 -4.14 -1.85 11.89
CA ASP A 11 -3.85 -3.25 11.62
C ASP A 11 -5.10 -4.15 11.66
N ASP A 12 -6.16 -3.74 12.39
CA ASP A 12 -7.40 -4.51 12.47
C ASP A 12 -8.11 -4.55 11.11
N PHE A 13 -8.06 -3.46 10.33
CA PHE A 13 -8.63 -3.40 8.98
C PHE A 13 -7.97 -4.42 8.04
N VAL A 14 -6.65 -4.50 8.12
CA VAL A 14 -5.85 -5.41 7.32
C VAL A 14 -6.14 -6.86 7.72
N SER A 15 -6.32 -7.08 9.02
CA SER A 15 -6.65 -8.41 9.56
C SER A 15 -8.06 -8.87 9.20
N LEU A 16 -9.03 -7.95 9.08
CA LEU A 16 -10.38 -8.28 8.57
C LEU A 16 -10.34 -8.74 7.11
N ILE A 17 -9.59 -8.02 6.27
CA ILE A 17 -9.41 -8.38 4.85
C ILE A 17 -8.72 -9.75 4.76
N ALA A 18 -7.66 -9.96 5.55
CA ALA A 18 -6.94 -11.23 5.62
C ALA A 18 -7.85 -12.41 5.97
N GLN A 19 -8.68 -12.28 7.01
CA GLN A 19 -9.59 -13.34 7.43
C GLN A 19 -10.66 -13.65 6.37
N ALA A 20 -11.17 -12.62 5.69
CA ALA A 20 -12.13 -12.79 4.60
C ALA A 20 -11.52 -13.53 3.40
N GLU A 21 -10.27 -13.20 3.09
CA GLU A 21 -9.46 -13.82 2.04
C GLU A 21 -9.14 -15.29 2.39
N GLU A 22 -8.63 -15.57 3.59
CA GLU A 22 -8.33 -16.92 4.10
C GLU A 22 -9.57 -17.82 4.05
N SER A 23 -10.73 -17.30 4.48
CA SER A 23 -12.00 -18.04 4.47
C SER A 23 -12.39 -18.54 3.08
N ARG A 24 -11.87 -17.91 2.02
CA ARG A 24 -12.09 -18.30 0.62
C ARG A 24 -10.90 -19.08 0.03
N ALA A 25 -9.67 -18.72 0.39
CA ALA A 25 -8.44 -19.29 -0.14
C ALA A 25 -8.03 -20.63 0.51
N CYS A 26 -8.64 -21.00 1.65
CA CYS A 26 -8.34 -22.21 2.43
C CYS A 26 -8.36 -23.55 1.65
N ALA A 27 -8.88 -23.59 0.41
CA ALA A 27 -8.82 -24.78 -0.43
C ALA A 27 -7.49 -24.94 -1.22
N ALA A 28 -6.67 -23.89 -1.38
CA ALA A 28 -5.56 -23.87 -2.35
C ALA A 28 -4.18 -23.52 -1.77
N GLN A 29 -4.07 -23.07 -0.52
CA GLN A 29 -2.78 -22.67 0.06
C GLN A 29 -2.03 -23.86 0.69
N PRO A 30 -0.70 -23.94 0.54
CA PRO A 30 0.10 -24.96 1.20
C PRO A 30 0.04 -24.75 2.72
N TRP A 31 -0.40 -25.78 3.46
CA TRP A 31 -0.39 -25.74 4.91
C TRP A 31 1.04 -25.67 5.44
N LYS A 32 1.34 -24.67 6.28
CA LYS A 32 2.66 -24.45 6.88
C LYS A 32 2.58 -24.69 8.40
N PRO A 33 3.04 -25.85 8.91
CA PRO A 33 2.98 -26.14 10.33
C PRO A 33 3.71 -25.08 11.17
N PRO A 34 3.17 -24.63 12.32
CA PRO A 34 3.85 -23.66 13.18
C PRO A 34 5.26 -24.07 13.60
N LEU A 35 5.48 -25.38 13.83
CA LEU A 35 6.80 -25.92 14.15
C LEU A 35 7.79 -25.79 12.98
N LEU A 36 7.33 -26.02 11.74
CA LEU A 36 8.14 -25.82 10.56
C LEU A 36 8.52 -24.34 10.42
N GLN A 37 7.57 -23.42 10.57
CA GLN A 37 7.84 -21.99 10.53
C GLN A 37 8.85 -21.56 11.61
N ALA A 38 8.75 -22.11 12.82
CA ALA A 38 9.70 -21.85 13.90
C ALA A 38 11.10 -22.40 13.58
N SER A 39 11.20 -23.61 13.00
CA SER A 39 12.48 -24.22 12.64
C SER A 39 13.21 -23.49 11.49
N LEU A 40 12.45 -22.80 10.63
CA LEU A 40 12.98 -22.02 9.49
C LEU A 40 13.37 -20.58 9.88
N PHE A 41 13.27 -20.24 11.16
CA PHE A 41 13.70 -18.96 11.70
C PHE A 41 15.13 -18.52 11.33
N PRO A 42 16.14 -19.42 11.30
CA PRO A 42 17.49 -19.06 10.88
C PRO A 42 17.53 -18.47 9.45
N LEU A 43 16.60 -18.84 8.57
CA LEU A 43 16.51 -18.25 7.23
C LEU A 43 16.06 -16.79 7.27
N ASN A 44 15.19 -16.41 8.22
CA ASN A 44 14.86 -15.00 8.43
C ASN A 44 16.08 -14.21 8.89
N LEU A 45 16.87 -14.77 9.80
CA LEU A 45 18.14 -14.17 10.22
C LEU A 45 19.13 -14.08 9.06
N ALA A 46 19.22 -15.10 8.22
CA ALA A 46 20.06 -15.08 7.02
C ALA A 46 19.63 -13.96 6.05
N GLY A 47 18.32 -13.81 5.78
CA GLY A 47 17.80 -12.71 4.97
C GLY A 47 18.15 -11.34 5.54
N ARG A 48 18.07 -11.18 6.87
CA ARG A 48 18.53 -9.95 7.56
C ARG A 48 20.03 -9.74 7.50
N ALA A 49 20.82 -10.81 7.61
CA ALA A 49 22.27 -10.73 7.54
C ALA A 49 22.71 -10.30 6.14
N VAL A 50 22.08 -10.85 5.09
CA VAL A 50 22.28 -10.41 3.71
C VAL A 50 21.90 -8.94 3.55
N GLU A 51 20.78 -8.51 4.10
CA GLU A 51 20.36 -7.11 4.08
C GLU A 51 21.33 -6.18 4.84
N GLY A 52 21.81 -6.60 6.00
CA GLY A 52 22.78 -5.86 6.81
C GLY A 52 24.14 -5.75 6.11
N ALA A 53 24.63 -6.85 5.55
CA ALA A 53 25.85 -6.88 4.75
C ALA A 53 25.72 -5.98 3.52
N ALA A 54 24.58 -6.02 2.84
CA ALA A 54 24.26 -5.14 1.72
C ALA A 54 24.39 -3.64 2.05
N ARG A 55 24.05 -3.22 3.29
CA ARG A 55 24.25 -1.83 3.73
C ARG A 55 25.71 -1.46 3.91
N LEU A 56 26.51 -2.39 4.42
CA LEU A 56 27.93 -2.19 4.68
C LEU A 56 28.74 -2.24 3.38
N CYS A 57 28.28 -2.97 2.36
CA CYS A 57 28.87 -2.98 1.03
C CYS A 57 28.78 -1.59 0.38
N PRO A 58 29.80 -1.16 -0.40
CA PRO A 58 29.71 0.04 -1.22
C PRO A 58 28.50 -0.02 -2.19
N PRO A 59 27.94 1.14 -2.60
CA PRO A 59 26.69 1.18 -3.38
C PRO A 59 26.76 0.41 -4.70
N GLY A 60 27.89 0.47 -5.41
CA GLY A 60 28.09 -0.23 -6.69
C GLY A 60 27.95 -1.76 -6.59
N PRO A 61 28.79 -2.44 -5.79
CA PRO A 61 28.69 -3.88 -5.57
C PRO A 61 27.33 -4.33 -5.03
N PHE A 62 26.75 -3.58 -4.09
CA PHE A 62 25.41 -3.87 -3.58
C PHE A 62 24.37 -3.82 -4.70
N PHE A 63 24.39 -2.77 -5.51
CA PHE A 63 23.44 -2.62 -6.60
C PHE A 63 23.61 -3.69 -7.68
N ALA A 64 24.85 -4.08 -8.00
CA ALA A 64 25.14 -5.16 -8.95
C ALA A 64 24.62 -6.52 -8.43
N PHE A 65 24.78 -6.79 -7.14
CA PHE A 65 24.19 -7.97 -6.49
C PHE A 65 22.66 -7.92 -6.56
N PHE A 66 22.06 -6.78 -6.21
CA PHE A 66 20.61 -6.63 -6.19
C PHE A 66 20.00 -6.75 -7.59
N ASP A 67 20.61 -6.12 -8.60
CA ASP A 67 20.21 -6.23 -10.01
C ASP A 67 20.25 -7.70 -10.47
N ARG A 68 21.31 -8.44 -10.13
CA ARG A 68 21.43 -9.87 -10.44
C ARG A 68 20.32 -10.69 -9.76
N VAL A 69 20.06 -10.43 -8.47
CA VAL A 69 19.00 -11.12 -7.72
C VAL A 69 17.63 -10.84 -8.33
N LEU A 70 17.30 -9.58 -8.62
CA LEU A 70 16.02 -9.23 -9.22
C LEU A 70 15.84 -9.84 -10.61
N ARG A 71 16.86 -9.83 -11.47
CA ARG A 71 16.78 -10.51 -12.78
C ARG A 71 16.52 -12.01 -12.63
N SER A 72 17.18 -12.65 -11.66
CA SER A 72 16.97 -14.07 -11.40
C SER A 72 15.56 -14.37 -10.89
N ILE A 73 14.99 -13.51 -10.04
CA ILE A 73 13.64 -13.68 -9.49
C ILE A 73 12.57 -13.36 -10.55
N ALA A 74 12.82 -12.39 -11.44
CA ALA A 74 11.88 -12.02 -12.49
C ALA A 74 11.61 -13.15 -13.51
N GLY A 75 12.47 -14.16 -13.57
CA GLY A 75 12.27 -15.35 -14.40
C GLY A 75 12.13 -14.99 -15.88
N ALA A 76 11.04 -15.44 -16.52
CA ALA A 76 10.74 -15.17 -17.93
C ALA A 76 10.58 -13.68 -18.27
N HIS A 77 10.30 -12.83 -17.27
CA HIS A 77 10.22 -11.37 -17.42
C HIS A 77 11.55 -10.65 -17.18
N GLY A 78 12.59 -11.40 -16.79
CA GLY A 78 13.90 -10.83 -16.55
C GLY A 78 14.50 -10.27 -17.84
N GLY A 79 14.97 -9.02 -17.77
CA GLY A 79 15.67 -8.39 -18.89
C GLY A 79 14.78 -7.68 -19.91
N LEU A 80 13.57 -7.26 -19.52
CA LEU A 80 12.80 -6.33 -20.34
C LEU A 80 13.64 -5.06 -20.65
N PRO A 81 13.57 -4.55 -21.90
CA PRO A 81 14.34 -3.38 -22.30
C PRO A 81 14.04 -2.18 -21.40
N PHE A 82 15.10 -1.53 -20.93
CA PHE A 82 15.00 -0.30 -20.13
C PHE A 82 14.51 0.85 -21.01
N ASP A 83 13.57 1.65 -20.52
CA ASP A 83 13.02 2.81 -21.25
C ASP A 83 14.01 3.97 -21.27
N GLU A 84 14.99 3.88 -22.18
CA GLU A 84 16.04 4.87 -22.39
C GLU A 84 15.49 6.24 -22.80
N GLU A 85 14.38 6.28 -23.54
CA GLU A 85 13.79 7.55 -23.97
C GLU A 85 13.10 8.26 -22.82
N GLY A 86 12.28 7.52 -22.05
CA GLY A 86 11.67 8.02 -20.83
C GLY A 86 12.69 8.50 -19.81
N MET A 87 13.81 7.79 -19.65
CA MET A 87 14.87 8.23 -18.76
C MET A 87 15.61 9.47 -19.26
N ARG A 88 15.91 9.59 -20.56
CA ARG A 88 16.48 10.83 -21.10
C ARG A 88 15.57 12.04 -20.90
N ARG A 89 14.24 11.86 -20.97
CA ARG A 89 13.28 12.91 -20.58
C ARG A 89 13.39 13.22 -19.09
N ALA A 90 13.42 12.19 -18.24
CA ALA A 90 13.52 12.35 -16.79
C ALA A 90 14.79 13.07 -16.34
N GLU A 91 15.94 12.72 -16.91
CA GLU A 91 17.24 13.34 -16.63
C GLU A 91 17.25 14.82 -16.98
N ARG A 92 16.70 15.19 -18.15
CA ARG A 92 16.58 16.60 -18.56
C ARG A 92 15.71 17.39 -17.59
N THR A 93 14.52 16.88 -17.25
CA THR A 93 13.64 17.57 -16.29
C THR A 93 14.29 17.67 -14.91
N HIS A 94 14.96 16.61 -14.44
CA HIS A 94 15.65 16.63 -13.16
C HIS A 94 16.79 17.66 -13.13
N ALA A 95 17.58 17.75 -14.20
CA ALA A 95 18.64 18.75 -14.34
C ALA A 95 18.08 20.18 -14.29
N GLU A 96 16.96 20.45 -14.97
CA GLU A 96 16.28 21.76 -14.89
C GLU A 96 15.74 22.04 -13.47
N VAL A 97 15.15 21.03 -12.81
CA VAL A 97 14.69 21.15 -11.43
C VAL A 97 15.85 21.54 -10.50
N LEU A 98 17.01 20.89 -10.62
CA LEU A 98 18.18 21.17 -9.78
C LEU A 98 18.69 22.61 -9.91
N LYS A 99 18.44 23.29 -11.04
CA LYS A 99 18.77 24.71 -11.21
C LYS A 99 17.82 25.64 -10.46
N THR A 100 16.60 25.20 -10.17
CA THR A 100 15.53 26.04 -9.59
C THR A 100 15.33 25.83 -8.09
N VAL A 101 15.65 24.64 -7.58
CA VAL A 101 15.45 24.33 -6.16
C VAL A 101 16.71 24.61 -5.34
N ARG A 102 16.52 25.21 -4.15
CA ARG A 102 17.63 25.49 -3.23
C ARG A 102 18.23 24.25 -2.57
N THR A 103 17.42 23.19 -2.47
CA THR A 103 17.86 21.92 -1.89
C THR A 103 17.54 20.79 -2.87
N PRO A 104 18.42 19.78 -3.01
CA PRO A 104 18.15 18.65 -3.89
C PRO A 104 16.79 18.01 -3.56
N PRO A 105 15.93 17.73 -4.55
CA PRO A 105 14.65 17.11 -4.29
C PRO A 105 14.87 15.67 -3.79
N ALA A 106 13.95 15.19 -2.97
CA ALA A 106 13.82 13.74 -2.75
C ALA A 106 13.37 13.08 -4.06
N LEU A 107 13.78 11.84 -4.31
CA LEU A 107 13.37 11.12 -5.52
C LEU A 107 12.34 10.05 -5.16
N LEU A 108 11.20 10.05 -5.83
CA LEU A 108 10.15 9.07 -5.64
C LEU A 108 9.79 8.44 -6.98
N CYS A 109 10.13 7.17 -7.19
CA CYS A 109 9.63 6.40 -8.32
C CYS A 109 8.36 5.66 -7.91
N LEU A 110 7.22 6.04 -8.49
CA LEU A 110 5.94 5.35 -8.26
C LEU A 110 5.68 4.37 -9.38
N MET A 111 5.57 3.10 -9.03
CA MET A 111 5.32 2.01 -9.96
C MET A 111 3.83 1.69 -9.99
N SER A 112 3.27 1.49 -11.19
CA SER A 112 2.04 0.71 -11.36
C SER A 112 2.24 -0.70 -10.79
N HIS A 113 1.16 -1.37 -10.43
CA HIS A 113 1.23 -2.73 -9.90
C HIS A 113 0.64 -3.71 -10.93
N PRO A 114 1.44 -4.63 -11.50
CA PRO A 114 0.91 -5.73 -12.30
C PRO A 114 -0.02 -6.62 -11.47
N LEU A 115 -0.86 -7.42 -12.11
CA LEU A 115 -1.68 -8.41 -11.41
C LEU A 115 -0.79 -9.44 -10.72
N VAL A 116 -1.21 -9.91 -9.54
CA VAL A 116 -0.50 -11.00 -8.83
C VAL A 116 -1.02 -12.32 -9.36
N ASN A 117 -0.51 -12.74 -10.51
CA ASN A 117 -0.73 -14.05 -11.11
C ASN A 117 0.60 -14.63 -11.62
N GLU A 118 0.63 -15.91 -11.99
CA GLU A 118 1.85 -16.58 -12.47
C GLU A 118 2.46 -15.88 -13.69
N GLU A 119 1.62 -15.30 -14.55
CA GLU A 119 2.01 -14.64 -15.79
C GLU A 119 2.63 -13.26 -15.57
N GLU A 120 2.32 -12.54 -14.49
CA GLU A 120 2.74 -11.14 -14.29
C GLU A 120 3.57 -10.92 -13.02
N THR A 121 3.74 -11.92 -12.14
CA THR A 121 4.51 -11.75 -10.90
C THR A 121 5.97 -11.35 -11.18
N GLY A 122 6.59 -11.90 -12.23
CA GLY A 122 7.94 -11.51 -12.65
C GLY A 122 8.02 -10.05 -13.15
N LEU A 123 6.92 -9.51 -13.68
CA LEU A 123 6.84 -8.12 -14.15
C LEU A 123 7.00 -7.13 -13.00
N GLY A 124 6.40 -7.40 -11.83
CA GLY A 124 6.54 -6.53 -10.66
C GLY A 124 7.98 -6.44 -10.14
N VAL A 125 8.72 -7.55 -10.26
CA VAL A 125 10.15 -7.64 -9.92
C VAL A 125 10.99 -6.85 -10.92
N GLU A 126 10.71 -7.01 -12.21
CA GLU A 126 11.40 -6.27 -13.27
C GLU A 126 11.10 -4.76 -13.20
N MET A 127 9.86 -4.36 -12.89
CA MET A 127 9.51 -2.97 -12.60
C MET A 127 10.31 -2.40 -11.44
N SER A 128 10.46 -3.17 -10.35
CA SER A 128 11.27 -2.78 -9.19
C SER A 128 12.73 -2.55 -9.59
N ARG A 129 13.28 -3.43 -10.44
CA ARG A 129 14.62 -3.28 -11.00
C ARG A 129 14.76 -1.99 -11.79
N HIS A 130 13.84 -1.70 -12.72
CA HIS A 130 13.86 -0.49 -13.54
C HIS A 130 13.74 0.78 -12.69
N ALA A 131 12.86 0.79 -11.69
CA ALA A 131 12.71 1.91 -10.78
C ALA A 131 14.01 2.22 -10.02
N LEU A 132 14.70 1.20 -9.52
CA LEU A 132 15.96 1.39 -8.79
C LEU A 132 17.10 1.85 -9.70
N LEU A 133 17.18 1.32 -10.93
CA LEU A 133 18.12 1.77 -11.96
C LEU A 133 17.91 3.25 -12.29
N ALA A 134 16.66 3.65 -12.47
CA ALA A 134 16.29 5.02 -12.75
C ALA A 134 16.66 5.98 -11.62
N LEU A 135 16.35 5.62 -10.37
CA LEU A 135 16.70 6.44 -9.20
C LEU A 135 18.22 6.59 -9.05
N ARG A 136 18.98 5.51 -9.26
CA ARG A 136 20.44 5.54 -9.25
C ARG A 136 20.99 6.42 -10.37
N ARG A 137 20.40 6.37 -11.57
CA ARG A 137 20.81 7.20 -12.71
C ARG A 137 20.56 8.69 -12.46
N LEU A 138 19.43 9.04 -11.84
CA LEU A 138 19.11 10.43 -11.49
C LEU A 138 19.96 10.99 -10.35
N ARG A 139 20.29 10.18 -9.34
CA ARG A 139 21.03 10.63 -8.16
C ARG A 139 22.55 10.52 -8.31
N GLY A 140 23.04 9.47 -8.97
CA GLY A 140 24.45 9.15 -9.11
C GLY A 140 24.87 7.78 -8.55
N PRO A 141 26.14 7.39 -8.74
CA PRO A 141 26.65 6.05 -8.42
C PRO A 141 26.63 5.70 -6.93
N ASP A 142 26.53 6.69 -6.05
CA ASP A 142 26.46 6.48 -4.60
C ASP A 142 25.02 6.30 -4.08
N SER A 143 24.02 6.42 -4.96
CA SER A 143 22.62 6.28 -4.60
C SER A 143 22.29 4.90 -4.04
N ARG A 144 21.47 4.91 -2.98
CA ARG A 144 20.97 3.72 -2.29
C ARG A 144 19.44 3.79 -2.20
N PRO A 145 18.75 3.64 -3.35
CA PRO A 145 17.31 3.74 -3.35
C PRO A 145 16.68 2.64 -2.50
N LEU A 146 15.72 3.04 -1.68
CA LEU A 146 14.90 2.13 -0.92
C LEU A 146 13.80 1.59 -1.83
N LEU A 147 13.52 0.29 -1.74
CA LEU A 147 12.38 -0.31 -2.45
C LEU A 147 11.26 -0.59 -1.44
N MET A 148 10.07 -0.11 -1.75
CA MET A 148 8.85 -0.38 -1.01
C MET A 148 7.85 -1.13 -1.87
N VAL A 149 7.58 -2.38 -1.51
CA VAL A 149 6.64 -3.23 -2.21
C VAL A 149 5.56 -3.66 -1.23
N GLY A 150 4.31 -3.41 -1.62
CA GLY A 150 3.19 -4.02 -0.93
C GLY A 150 3.16 -5.50 -1.26
N VAL A 151 3.38 -6.36 -0.27
CA VAL A 151 3.32 -7.80 -0.47
C VAL A 151 1.99 -8.27 0.09
N ASP A 152 1.12 -8.83 -0.75
CA ASP A 152 -0.09 -9.43 -0.22
C ASP A 152 0.23 -10.73 0.53
N LEU A 153 -0.64 -11.12 1.46
CA LEU A 153 -0.62 -12.43 2.13
C LEU A 153 -0.39 -13.55 1.13
N PHE A 154 -1.15 -13.52 0.04
CA PHE A 154 -1.08 -14.52 -1.02
C PHE A 154 0.30 -14.65 -1.64
N ALA A 155 1.03 -13.54 -1.86
CA ALA A 155 2.33 -13.58 -2.51
C ALA A 155 3.42 -14.24 -1.66
N LEU A 156 3.30 -14.22 -0.32
CA LEU A 156 4.18 -14.97 0.58
C LEU A 156 3.67 -16.38 0.83
N ASP A 157 2.35 -16.56 0.85
CA ASP A 157 1.72 -17.85 1.10
C ASP A 157 1.88 -18.83 -0.05
N THR A 158 2.03 -18.34 -1.29
CA THR A 158 2.43 -19.15 -2.45
C THR A 158 3.88 -19.61 -2.40
N LEU A 159 4.74 -18.95 -1.61
CA LEU A 159 6.14 -19.38 -1.45
C LEU A 159 6.21 -20.58 -0.51
N GLY A 160 7.16 -21.49 -0.78
CA GLY A 160 7.57 -22.50 0.19
C GLY A 160 8.05 -21.84 1.49
N ALA A 161 7.83 -22.48 2.63
CA ALA A 161 8.08 -21.90 3.96
C ALA A 161 9.54 -21.37 4.12
N ALA A 162 10.52 -22.00 3.48
CA ALA A 162 11.92 -21.55 3.51
C ALA A 162 12.12 -20.21 2.78
N ALA A 163 11.59 -20.11 1.55
CA ALA A 163 11.67 -18.90 0.73
C ALA A 163 10.90 -17.74 1.38
N GLU A 164 9.75 -18.03 1.97
CA GLU A 164 8.95 -17.07 2.74
C GLU A 164 9.76 -16.46 3.91
N GLN A 165 10.38 -17.30 4.76
CA GLN A 165 11.14 -16.82 5.91
C GLN A 165 12.36 -16.00 5.50
N PHE A 166 13.10 -16.45 4.47
CA PHE A 166 14.24 -15.71 3.92
C PHE A 166 13.81 -14.35 3.37
N TYR A 167 12.76 -14.33 2.51
CA TYR A 167 12.23 -13.12 1.91
C TYR A 167 11.74 -12.13 2.97
N ALA A 168 11.01 -12.60 3.98
CA ALA A 168 10.56 -11.79 5.11
C ALA A 168 11.73 -11.15 5.89
N GLY A 169 12.86 -11.85 5.99
CA GLY A 169 14.09 -11.33 6.59
C GLY A 169 14.73 -10.24 5.72
N PHE A 170 14.87 -10.54 4.44
CA PHE A 170 15.48 -9.65 3.43
C PHE A 170 14.69 -8.35 3.22
N MET A 171 13.35 -8.43 3.20
CA MET A 171 12.47 -7.26 3.04
C MET A 171 12.26 -6.44 4.32
N GLY A 172 12.98 -6.78 5.40
CA GLY A 172 12.74 -6.28 6.75
C GLY A 172 13.09 -4.82 6.99
N HIS A 173 14.30 -4.42 6.59
CA HIS A 173 14.94 -3.21 7.11
C HIS A 173 15.30 -2.19 6.01
N TYR A 174 15.90 -2.63 4.90
CA TYR A 174 16.32 -1.77 3.79
C TYR A 174 15.18 -1.63 2.77
N HIS A 175 14.51 -2.73 2.50
CA HIS A 175 13.25 -2.72 1.76
C HIS A 175 12.07 -2.59 2.72
N LEU A 176 10.93 -2.19 2.17
CA LEU A 176 9.66 -2.06 2.87
C LEU A 176 8.73 -3.10 2.27
N GLY A 177 8.71 -4.30 2.83
CA GLY A 177 7.61 -5.24 2.61
C GLY A 177 6.42 -4.82 3.47
N LEU A 178 5.22 -4.74 2.89
CA LEU A 178 4.00 -4.58 3.65
C LEU A 178 3.48 -5.96 4.03
N ASP A 179 3.88 -6.50 5.18
CA ASP A 179 3.43 -7.83 5.57
C ASP A 179 2.22 -7.75 6.51
N ARG A 180 1.09 -8.31 6.07
CA ARG A 180 -0.14 -8.45 6.88
C ARG A 180 -0.01 -9.56 7.94
N GLN A 181 0.91 -10.51 7.75
CA GLN A 181 1.13 -11.65 8.65
C GLN A 181 1.93 -11.30 9.90
N ALA A 182 2.60 -10.16 9.98
CA ALA A 182 3.35 -9.79 11.19
C ALA A 182 2.48 -9.94 12.47
N HIS A 183 1.17 -9.73 12.33
CA HIS A 183 0.21 -9.89 13.42
C HIS A 183 -0.32 -11.31 13.62
N LEU A 184 -0.37 -12.13 12.57
CA LEU A 184 -0.74 -13.54 12.61
C LEU A 184 0.39 -14.43 13.12
N ARG A 185 1.63 -13.93 13.10
CA ARG A 185 2.81 -14.60 13.65
C ARG A 185 2.82 -14.53 15.19
N GLY A 186 3.45 -15.54 15.79
CA GLY A 186 3.74 -15.56 17.22
C GLY A 186 4.58 -14.35 17.68
N PRO A 187 4.70 -14.11 19.00
CA PRO A 187 5.32 -12.90 19.56
C PRO A 187 6.72 -12.57 19.00
N LEU A 188 7.55 -13.60 18.81
CA LEU A 188 8.90 -13.45 18.28
C LEU A 188 8.88 -13.00 16.80
N GLY A 189 8.07 -13.65 15.96
CA GLY A 189 7.90 -13.28 14.56
C GLY A 189 7.36 -11.85 14.42
N ARG A 190 6.36 -11.49 15.23
CA ARG A 190 5.82 -10.12 15.28
C ARG A 190 6.87 -9.09 15.65
N ARG A 191 7.69 -9.34 16.67
CA ARG A 191 8.76 -8.41 17.09
C ARG A 191 9.79 -8.18 15.99
N LEU A 192 10.16 -9.24 15.28
CA LEU A 192 11.13 -9.15 14.20
C LEU A 192 10.53 -8.40 13.01
N MET A 193 9.28 -8.69 12.66
CA MET A 193 8.58 -8.07 11.54
C MET A 193 7.91 -6.73 11.88
N ALA A 194 8.13 -6.19 13.08
CA ALA A 194 7.54 -4.91 13.50
C ALA A 194 7.90 -3.75 12.54
N LYS A 195 9.07 -3.82 11.89
CA LYS A 195 9.53 -2.81 10.92
C LYS A 195 8.94 -2.97 9.51
N THR A 196 8.33 -4.12 9.21
CA THR A 196 7.57 -4.39 7.97
C THR A 196 6.06 -4.22 8.18
N ALA A 197 5.64 -3.88 9.40
CA ALA A 197 4.24 -3.63 9.70
C ALA A 197 3.75 -2.42 8.89
N TRP A 198 2.58 -2.60 8.27
CA TRP A 198 1.88 -1.58 7.48
C TRP A 198 1.81 -0.22 8.19
N THR A 199 1.52 -0.23 9.49
CA THR A 199 1.39 0.99 10.32
C THR A 199 2.68 1.81 10.44
N SER A 200 3.85 1.18 10.30
CA SER A 200 5.14 1.86 10.36
C SER A 200 5.60 2.43 9.02
N ALA A 201 5.00 1.97 7.91
CA ALA A 201 5.46 2.29 6.56
C ALA A 201 5.36 3.79 6.25
N ALA A 202 4.26 4.44 6.65
CA ALA A 202 4.09 5.88 6.47
C ALA A 202 5.21 6.68 7.15
N ALA A 203 5.59 6.34 8.39
CA ALA A 203 6.67 7.03 9.09
C ALA A 203 8.03 6.82 8.41
N ARG A 204 8.27 5.62 7.84
CA ARG A 204 9.50 5.33 7.09
C ARG A 204 9.56 6.07 5.75
N ILE A 205 8.46 6.11 4.98
CA ILE A 205 8.35 6.90 3.75
C ILE A 205 8.59 8.38 4.05
N GLU A 206 7.92 8.91 5.08
CA GLU A 206 8.09 10.30 5.52
C GLU A 206 9.55 10.58 5.83
N LYS A 207 10.18 9.72 6.65
CA LYS A 207 11.58 9.89 7.05
C LYS A 207 12.50 9.91 5.82
N ALA A 208 12.40 8.90 4.95
CA ALA A 208 13.24 8.76 3.77
C ALA A 208 13.12 9.96 2.83
N LEU A 209 11.88 10.37 2.50
CA LEU A 209 11.66 11.49 1.59
C LEU A 209 12.02 12.83 2.22
N ARG A 210 11.73 13.05 3.51
CA ARG A 210 12.09 14.30 4.20
C ARG A 210 13.61 14.52 4.26
N GLU A 211 14.36 13.43 4.40
CA GLU A 211 15.83 13.43 4.42
C GLU A 211 16.43 13.60 3.01
N GLY A 212 15.61 13.73 1.95
CA GLY A 212 16.07 13.88 0.57
C GLY A 212 16.48 12.58 -0.11
N GLY A 213 16.12 11.43 0.47
CA GLY A 213 16.46 10.11 -0.05
C GLY A 213 15.73 9.72 -1.32
N GLU A 214 16.00 8.51 -1.79
CA GLU A 214 15.38 7.92 -2.98
C GLU A 214 14.51 6.71 -2.60
N LEU A 215 13.29 6.68 -3.13
CA LEU A 215 12.32 5.63 -2.85
C LEU A 215 11.67 5.16 -4.15
N ALA A 216 11.80 3.87 -4.46
CA ALA A 216 10.94 3.17 -5.40
C ALA A 216 9.78 2.58 -4.61
N MET A 217 8.55 2.81 -5.05
CA MET A 217 7.37 2.27 -4.37
C MET A 217 6.35 1.76 -5.38
N ALA A 218 5.90 0.52 -5.19
CA ALA A 218 4.64 0.07 -5.78
C ALA A 218 3.50 0.59 -4.91
N LEU A 219 2.60 1.40 -5.49
CA LEU A 219 1.34 1.69 -4.82
C LEU A 219 0.62 0.35 -4.70
N ALA A 220 0.49 -0.19 -3.48
CA ALA A 220 0.00 -1.55 -3.27
C ALA A 220 -1.30 -1.76 -4.07
N GLY A 221 -1.24 -2.70 -5.01
CA GLY A 221 -2.24 -2.88 -6.07
C GLY A 221 -2.38 -4.33 -6.52
N GLY A 222 -1.64 -5.26 -5.91
CA GLY A 222 -1.61 -6.65 -6.36
C GLY A 222 -2.88 -7.46 -6.12
N VAL A 223 -3.72 -6.99 -5.20
CA VAL A 223 -5.02 -7.61 -4.92
C VAL A 223 -6.08 -6.52 -4.98
N PRO A 224 -6.83 -6.44 -6.09
CA PRO A 224 -7.85 -5.41 -6.32
C PRO A 224 -8.84 -5.27 -5.16
N VAL A 225 -9.25 -6.37 -4.52
CA VAL A 225 -10.17 -6.32 -3.38
C VAL A 225 -9.58 -5.59 -2.16
N THR A 226 -8.31 -5.82 -1.82
CA THR A 226 -7.68 -5.06 -0.74
C THR A 226 -7.57 -3.59 -1.12
N SER A 227 -7.21 -3.32 -2.36
CA SER A 227 -7.14 -1.95 -2.87
C SER A 227 -8.46 -1.19 -2.73
N ARG A 228 -9.58 -1.86 -2.97
CA ARG A 228 -10.92 -1.28 -2.84
C ARG A 228 -11.33 -1.14 -1.37
N ILE A 229 -11.17 -2.17 -0.55
CA ILE A 229 -11.60 -2.13 0.85
C ILE A 229 -10.71 -1.18 1.68
N LEU A 230 -9.38 -1.32 1.60
CA LEU A 230 -8.47 -0.58 2.48
C LEU A 230 -8.28 0.87 2.06
N TYR A 231 -8.45 1.20 0.77
CA TYR A 231 -8.19 2.55 0.28
C TYR A 231 -9.45 3.23 -0.22
N ALA A 232 -10.22 2.64 -1.14
CA ALA A 232 -11.41 3.31 -1.66
C ALA A 232 -12.44 3.55 -0.55
N ALA A 233 -12.84 2.51 0.18
CA ALA A 233 -13.85 2.63 1.23
C ALA A 233 -13.39 3.57 2.37
N ARG A 234 -12.15 3.40 2.85
CA ARG A 234 -11.60 4.25 3.91
C ARG A 234 -11.40 5.69 3.47
N GLU A 235 -10.98 5.92 2.23
CA GLU A 235 -10.80 7.27 1.70
C GLU A 235 -12.15 7.96 1.51
N ALA A 236 -13.17 7.25 1.03
CA ALA A 236 -14.50 7.79 0.88
C ALA A 236 -15.09 8.23 2.23
N VAL A 237 -14.96 7.41 3.28
CA VAL A 237 -15.35 7.81 4.65
C VAL A 237 -14.53 9.01 5.15
N ASN A 238 -13.22 9.06 4.88
CA ASN A 238 -12.43 10.23 5.26
C ASN A 238 -12.88 11.52 4.58
N ARG A 239 -13.18 11.46 3.28
CA ARG A 239 -13.71 12.60 2.54
C ARG A 239 -15.06 13.04 3.12
N LEU A 240 -15.97 12.09 3.38
CA LEU A 240 -17.24 12.38 4.05
C LEU A 240 -17.04 13.10 5.39
N CYS A 241 -16.10 12.65 6.22
CA CYS A 241 -15.85 13.27 7.52
C CYS A 241 -15.20 14.65 7.43
N ARG A 242 -14.30 14.87 6.46
CA ARG A 242 -13.54 16.11 6.30
C ARG A 242 -14.32 17.21 5.61
N GLU A 243 -15.14 16.84 4.62
CA GLU A 243 -15.87 17.76 3.75
C GLU A 243 -17.33 17.92 4.20
N ARG A 244 -17.65 17.48 5.43
CA ARG A 244 -19.03 17.52 5.94
C ARG A 244 -19.61 18.94 5.93
N PRO A 245 -20.87 19.12 5.55
CA PRO A 245 -21.48 20.44 5.31
C PRO A 245 -21.83 21.23 6.59
N GLY A 246 -21.46 20.73 7.77
CA GLY A 246 -21.83 21.38 9.04
C GLY A 246 -20.81 21.15 10.15
N SER A 247 -21.01 21.90 11.24
CA SER A 247 -20.18 21.81 12.46
C SER A 247 -20.53 20.62 13.35
N ARG A 248 -21.46 19.74 12.93
CA ARG A 248 -21.92 18.59 13.73
C ARG A 248 -20.71 17.85 14.31
N PRO A 249 -20.60 17.77 15.65
CA PRO A 249 -19.50 17.05 16.27
C PRO A 249 -19.53 15.57 15.89
N LEU A 250 -18.36 14.98 15.67
CA LEU A 250 -18.25 13.56 15.34
C LEU A 250 -18.84 12.65 16.44
N ALA A 251 -18.85 13.10 17.70
CA ALA A 251 -19.50 12.40 18.79
C ALA A 251 -21.03 12.30 18.60
N GLN A 252 -21.67 13.38 18.12
CA GLN A 252 -23.10 13.37 17.84
C GLN A 252 -23.42 12.46 16.64
N ALA A 253 -22.57 12.47 15.61
CA ALA A 253 -22.70 11.53 14.49
C ALA A 253 -22.61 10.08 14.97
N LEU A 254 -21.72 9.77 15.91
CA LEU A 254 -21.60 8.44 16.49
C LEU A 254 -22.87 8.02 17.23
N SER A 255 -23.45 8.88 18.07
CA SER A 255 -24.70 8.58 18.77
C SER A 255 -25.89 8.32 17.84
N LEU A 256 -25.88 8.92 16.64
CA LEU A 256 -26.87 8.61 15.60
C LEU A 256 -26.63 7.23 15.00
N LEU A 257 -25.37 6.89 14.69
CA LEU A 257 -25.02 5.57 14.17
C LEU A 257 -25.28 4.45 15.18
N GLU A 258 -25.13 4.71 16.48
CA GLU A 258 -25.48 3.76 17.54
C GLU A 258 -26.97 3.39 17.57
N ARG A 259 -27.83 4.07 16.80
CA ARG A 259 -29.24 3.68 16.64
C ARG A 259 -29.42 2.62 15.54
N GLU A 260 -28.49 2.54 14.60
CA GLU A 260 -28.48 1.54 13.54
C GLU A 260 -28.09 0.17 14.13
N GLU A 261 -28.98 -0.83 14.04
CA GLU A 261 -28.70 -2.17 14.61
C GLU A 261 -27.42 -2.81 14.04
N PRO A 262 -27.12 -2.75 12.72
CA PRO A 262 -25.88 -3.32 12.19
C PRO A 262 -24.61 -2.64 12.75
N PHE A 263 -24.69 -1.35 13.08
CA PHE A 263 -23.57 -0.65 13.70
C PHE A 263 -23.42 -1.05 15.18
N ARG A 264 -24.53 -1.24 15.92
CA ARG A 264 -24.48 -1.77 17.28
C ARG A 264 -23.90 -3.18 17.34
N GLU A 265 -24.25 -4.03 16.38
CA GLU A 265 -23.69 -5.39 16.26
C GLU A 265 -22.16 -5.34 16.10
N LEU A 266 -21.64 -4.46 15.22
CA LEU A 266 -20.20 -4.23 15.09
C LEU A 266 -19.55 -3.85 16.44
N LEU A 267 -20.17 -2.94 17.20
CA LEU A 267 -19.66 -2.54 18.50
C LEU A 267 -19.65 -3.68 19.52
N ARG A 268 -20.63 -4.58 19.48
CA ARG A 268 -20.71 -5.77 20.35
C ARG A 268 -19.74 -6.88 19.96
N SER A 269 -19.38 -6.99 18.68
CA SER A 269 -18.50 -8.07 18.16
C SER A 269 -17.07 -8.07 18.74
N GLY A 270 -16.67 -7.01 19.44
CA GLY A 270 -15.29 -6.84 19.93
C GLY A 270 -14.30 -6.37 18.86
N THR A 271 -14.67 -6.40 17.58
CA THR A 271 -13.85 -5.87 16.47
C THR A 271 -13.58 -4.37 16.61
N ALA A 272 -14.53 -3.64 17.20
CA ALA A 272 -14.43 -2.20 17.47
C ALA A 272 -13.71 -1.85 18.80
N ALA A 273 -12.99 -2.78 19.42
CA ALA A 273 -12.35 -2.56 20.71
C ALA A 273 -11.15 -1.60 20.67
N GLY A 274 -10.65 -1.22 21.86
CA GLY A 274 -9.39 -0.51 22.03
C GLY A 274 -9.36 0.92 21.44
N GLY A 275 -8.29 1.24 20.71
CA GLY A 275 -8.04 2.57 20.16
C GLY A 275 -9.04 3.02 19.08
N LEU A 276 -9.65 2.10 18.34
CA LEU A 276 -10.64 2.45 17.30
C LEU A 276 -11.90 3.08 17.91
N ARG A 277 -12.34 2.60 19.07
CA ARG A 277 -13.51 3.14 19.78
C ARG A 277 -13.37 4.61 20.17
N ARG A 278 -12.13 5.11 20.28
CA ARG A 278 -11.86 6.52 20.63
C ARG A 278 -12.03 7.48 19.45
N SER A 279 -12.30 6.98 18.24
CA SER A 279 -12.44 7.80 17.04
C SER A 279 -13.67 7.38 16.24
N ALA A 280 -14.72 8.21 16.30
CA ALA A 280 -15.95 8.02 15.53
C ALA A 280 -15.67 7.83 14.02
N TRP A 281 -14.74 8.60 13.46
CA TRP A 281 -14.29 8.42 12.07
C TRP A 281 -13.72 7.01 11.86
N ARG A 282 -12.83 6.52 12.74
CA ARG A 282 -12.30 5.16 12.59
C ARG A 282 -13.36 4.07 12.74
N LEU A 283 -14.38 4.29 13.57
CA LEU A 283 -15.52 3.37 13.67
C LEU A 283 -16.35 3.36 12.38
N MET A 284 -16.57 4.51 11.74
CA MET A 284 -17.23 4.58 10.43
C MET A 284 -16.42 3.86 9.35
N GLU A 285 -15.09 4.05 9.32
CA GLU A 285 -14.21 3.30 8.40
C GLU A 285 -14.33 1.80 8.66
N LEU A 286 -14.31 1.38 9.94
CA LEU A 286 -14.35 -0.01 10.34
C LEU A 286 -15.67 -0.67 9.94
N TRP A 287 -16.79 0.02 10.16
CA TRP A 287 -18.10 -0.49 9.80
C TRP A 287 -18.21 -0.76 8.30
N LEU A 288 -17.80 0.20 7.48
CA LEU A 288 -17.82 0.01 6.03
C LEU A 288 -16.89 -1.14 5.61
N CYS A 289 -15.68 -1.24 6.18
CA CYS A 289 -14.77 -2.35 5.87
C CYS A 289 -15.34 -3.70 6.31
N GLU A 290 -15.93 -3.81 7.50
CA GLU A 290 -16.55 -5.05 8.00
C GLU A 290 -17.63 -5.54 7.04
N THR A 291 -18.54 -4.65 6.61
CA THR A 291 -19.61 -5.01 5.67
C THR A 291 -19.07 -5.55 4.34
N LEU A 292 -17.92 -5.03 3.88
CA LEU A 292 -17.25 -5.45 2.64
C LEU A 292 -16.44 -6.74 2.80
N THR A 293 -16.07 -7.11 4.03
CA THR A 293 -15.30 -8.34 4.32
C THR A 293 -16.17 -9.57 4.62
N ARG A 294 -17.50 -9.44 4.65
CA ARG A 294 -18.40 -10.60 4.78
C ARG A 294 -18.29 -11.50 3.54
N PRO A 295 -18.42 -12.84 3.65
CA PRO A 295 -18.10 -13.76 2.55
C PRO A 295 -18.72 -13.40 1.18
N ARG A 296 -20.03 -13.13 1.14
CA ARG A 296 -20.72 -12.72 -0.11
C ARG A 296 -20.30 -11.32 -0.59
N ALA A 297 -20.08 -10.40 0.34
CA ALA A 297 -19.68 -9.02 0.04
C ALA A 297 -18.24 -8.93 -0.47
N TYR A 298 -17.34 -9.77 0.06
CA TYR A 298 -15.94 -9.82 -0.35
C TYR A 298 -15.82 -10.28 -1.82
N ALA A 299 -16.59 -11.29 -2.21
CA ALA A 299 -16.66 -11.74 -3.61
C ALA A 299 -17.19 -10.64 -4.57
N LEU A 300 -18.13 -9.81 -4.12
CA LEU A 300 -18.59 -8.64 -4.87
C LEU A 300 -17.49 -7.57 -4.96
N ALA A 301 -16.81 -7.29 -3.85
CA ALA A 301 -15.71 -6.33 -3.80
C ALA A 301 -14.53 -6.73 -4.70
N GLU A 302 -14.25 -8.02 -4.85
CA GLU A 302 -13.29 -8.55 -5.83
C GLU A 302 -13.66 -8.27 -7.29
N ARG A 303 -14.94 -8.14 -7.61
CA ARG A 303 -15.42 -7.77 -8.95
C ARG A 303 -15.59 -6.25 -9.12
N GLY A 304 -15.26 -5.47 -8.10
CA GLY A 304 -15.43 -4.02 -8.11
C GLY A 304 -16.86 -3.57 -7.81
N GLU A 305 -17.66 -4.43 -7.18
CA GLU A 305 -19.06 -4.14 -6.85
C GLU A 305 -19.21 -3.82 -5.35
N LEU A 306 -20.05 -2.84 -5.01
CA LEU A 306 -20.48 -2.59 -3.64
C LEU A 306 -21.75 -3.38 -3.33
N CYS A 307 -21.74 -4.14 -2.23
CA CYS A 307 -22.94 -4.81 -1.74
C CYS A 307 -23.94 -3.81 -1.12
N GLU A 308 -25.24 -4.14 -1.15
CA GLU A 308 -26.29 -3.29 -0.57
C GLU A 308 -26.01 -2.93 0.91
N PRO A 309 -25.56 -3.84 1.80
CA PRO A 309 -25.17 -3.47 3.16
C PRO A 309 -24.07 -2.39 3.24
N ALA A 310 -23.07 -2.43 2.36
CA ALA A 310 -22.01 -1.43 2.33
C ALA A 310 -22.54 -0.07 1.85
N CYS A 311 -23.42 -0.05 0.84
CA CYS A 311 -24.12 1.16 0.39
C CYS A 311 -24.94 1.77 1.53
N ARG A 312 -25.71 0.96 2.27
CA ARG A 312 -26.49 1.42 3.43
C ARG A 312 -25.59 1.96 4.54
N ALA A 313 -24.49 1.27 4.87
CA ALA A 313 -23.54 1.72 5.88
C ALA A 313 -22.91 3.08 5.51
N PHE A 314 -22.53 3.26 4.24
CA PHE A 314 -21.99 4.53 3.73
C PHE A 314 -23.00 5.68 3.84
N LEU A 315 -24.25 5.45 3.38
CA LEU A 315 -25.31 6.47 3.45
C LEU A 315 -25.70 6.80 4.89
N ALA A 316 -25.73 5.81 5.78
CA ALA A 316 -25.95 6.04 7.21
C ALA A 316 -24.84 6.91 7.82
N CYS A 317 -23.57 6.66 7.48
CA CYS A 317 -22.45 7.51 7.88
C CYS A 317 -22.62 8.95 7.36
N ALA A 318 -22.96 9.12 6.07
CA ALA A 318 -23.18 10.44 5.48
C ALA A 318 -24.32 11.20 6.18
N ARG A 319 -25.47 10.55 6.40
CA ARG A 319 -26.62 11.13 7.12
C ARG A 319 -26.28 11.50 8.56
N ALA A 320 -25.56 10.62 9.26
CA ALA A 320 -25.10 10.89 10.62
C ALA A 320 -24.14 12.10 10.68
N LEU A 321 -23.35 12.32 9.63
CA LEU A 321 -22.48 13.50 9.46
C LEU A 321 -23.23 14.76 8.98
N GLY A 322 -24.53 14.66 8.69
CA GLY A 322 -25.37 15.79 8.30
C GLY A 322 -25.38 16.09 6.79
N TRP A 323 -24.95 15.15 5.95
CA TRP A 323 -25.07 15.30 4.50
C TRP A 323 -26.55 15.24 4.07
N PRO A 324 -27.01 16.14 3.19
CA PRO A 324 -28.29 15.98 2.49
C PRO A 324 -28.33 14.66 1.72
N GLU A 325 -29.51 14.05 1.60
CA GLU A 325 -29.70 12.73 0.99
C GLU A 325 -29.17 12.69 -0.46
N GLU A 326 -29.45 13.72 -1.26
CA GLU A 326 -28.95 13.84 -2.64
C GLU A 326 -27.42 13.90 -2.70
N ALA A 327 -26.80 14.74 -1.86
CA ALA A 327 -25.34 14.86 -1.78
C ALA A 327 -24.68 13.57 -1.28
N ALA A 328 -25.30 12.87 -0.32
CA ALA A 328 -24.84 11.56 0.16
C ALA A 328 -24.86 10.51 -0.96
N ARG A 329 -25.91 10.50 -1.80
CA ARG A 329 -26.02 9.60 -2.97
C ARG A 329 -25.00 9.93 -4.04
N ALA A 330 -24.76 11.21 -4.33
CA ALA A 330 -23.70 11.62 -5.24
C ALA A 330 -22.32 11.12 -4.76
N ARG A 331 -22.04 11.21 -3.45
CA ARG A 331 -20.80 10.67 -2.87
C ARG A 331 -20.72 9.14 -2.90
N LEU A 332 -21.85 8.44 -2.78
CA LEU A 332 -21.90 6.99 -2.96
C LEU A 332 -21.58 6.61 -4.42
N SER A 333 -22.11 7.35 -5.40
CA SER A 333 -21.78 7.14 -6.82
C SER A 333 -20.27 7.25 -7.06
N VAL A 334 -19.62 8.27 -6.50
CA VAL A 334 -18.16 8.41 -6.58
C VAL A 334 -17.44 7.21 -5.96
N LEU A 335 -17.91 6.68 -4.83
CA LEU A 335 -17.34 5.46 -4.24
C LEU A 335 -17.57 4.23 -5.14
N GLN A 336 -18.73 4.12 -5.80
CA GLN A 336 -19.02 3.02 -6.72
C GLN A 336 -18.11 3.07 -7.96
N GLU A 337 -17.99 4.23 -8.60
CA GLU A 337 -17.07 4.47 -9.73
C GLU A 337 -15.62 4.12 -9.36
N GLU A 338 -15.21 4.49 -8.15
CA GLU A 338 -13.90 4.20 -7.61
C GLU A 338 -13.70 2.69 -7.34
N PHE A 339 -14.74 2.00 -6.89
CA PHE A 339 -14.69 0.57 -6.62
C PHE A 339 -14.50 -0.28 -7.87
N VAL A 340 -15.01 0.18 -9.02
CA VAL A 340 -14.85 -0.49 -10.31
C VAL A 340 -13.41 -0.46 -10.80
N ARG A 341 -12.61 0.54 -10.37
CA ARG A 341 -11.22 0.65 -10.79
C ARG A 341 -10.39 -0.55 -10.35
N GLU A 342 -9.47 -0.95 -11.20
CA GLU A 342 -8.43 -1.92 -10.87
C GLU A 342 -7.50 -1.36 -9.79
N THR A 343 -7.14 -0.07 -9.92
CA THR A 343 -6.32 0.69 -8.98
C THR A 343 -7.05 1.94 -8.47
N PRO A 344 -7.85 1.84 -7.39
CA PRO A 344 -8.52 2.98 -6.78
C PRO A 344 -7.57 4.13 -6.39
N TRP A 345 -8.02 5.38 -6.58
CA TRP A 345 -7.38 6.63 -6.18
C TRP A 345 -6.72 6.57 -4.79
N ARG A 346 -5.48 7.06 -4.76
CA ARG A 346 -4.64 7.11 -3.56
C ARG A 346 -4.48 8.53 -3.03
N ALA A 347 -5.54 9.34 -3.10
CA ALA A 347 -5.51 10.74 -2.65
C ALA A 347 -4.97 10.90 -1.22
N ARG A 348 -5.25 9.95 -0.32
CA ARG A 348 -4.66 9.91 1.03
C ARG A 348 -3.14 9.91 1.04
N PHE A 349 -2.52 9.12 0.16
CA PHE A 349 -1.07 9.01 0.06
C PHE A 349 -0.47 10.34 -0.41
N PHE A 350 -1.02 10.95 -1.46
CA PHE A 350 -0.55 12.24 -1.96
C PHE A 350 -0.82 13.39 -0.97
N ARG A 351 -1.94 13.36 -0.24
CA ARG A 351 -2.21 14.28 0.88
C ARG A 351 -1.21 14.07 2.01
N PHE A 352 -0.84 12.82 2.32
CA PHE A 352 0.21 12.50 3.28
C PHE A 352 1.57 13.06 2.84
N LEU A 353 1.96 12.86 1.57
CA LEU A 353 3.20 13.42 1.01
C LEU A 353 3.19 14.95 1.13
N ALA A 354 2.10 15.59 0.71
CA ALA A 354 1.95 17.04 0.79
C ALA A 354 2.05 17.55 2.23
N ALA A 355 1.35 16.92 3.16
CA ALA A 355 1.24 17.39 4.53
C ALA A 355 2.47 17.10 5.40
N ARG A 356 3.27 16.08 5.08
CA ARG A 356 4.35 15.62 5.97
C ARG A 356 5.75 15.74 5.38
N VAL A 357 5.85 15.75 4.05
CA VAL A 357 7.11 15.92 3.32
C VAL A 357 7.19 17.33 2.73
N LEU A 358 6.24 17.69 1.86
CA LEU A 358 6.30 18.96 1.12
C LEU A 358 6.13 20.18 2.02
N SER A 359 5.22 20.12 3.00
CA SER A 359 5.00 21.18 3.99
C SER A 359 6.23 21.55 4.81
N ARG A 360 7.23 20.66 4.87
CA ARG A 360 8.52 20.90 5.54
C ARG A 360 9.61 21.41 4.60
N GLY A 361 9.22 21.85 3.40
CA GLY A 361 10.12 22.52 2.46
C GLY A 361 11.03 21.58 1.66
N ARG A 362 10.80 20.26 1.67
CA ARG A 362 11.52 19.32 0.81
C ARG A 362 10.70 19.04 -0.45
N PRO A 363 11.14 19.48 -1.64
CA PRO A 363 10.49 19.11 -2.89
C PRO A 363 10.66 17.61 -3.17
N VAL A 364 9.71 17.00 -3.85
CA VAL A 364 9.77 15.60 -4.29
C VAL A 364 9.72 15.56 -5.82
N PHE A 365 10.76 15.02 -6.44
CA PHE A 365 10.76 14.69 -7.86
C PHE A 365 10.11 13.33 -8.05
N LEU A 366 8.95 13.34 -8.68
CA LEU A 366 8.15 12.16 -8.93
C LEU A 366 8.46 11.58 -10.31
N LEU A 367 8.81 10.30 -10.34
CA LEU A 367 9.06 9.53 -11.55
C LEU A 367 8.04 8.39 -11.66
N PRO A 368 6.94 8.56 -12.38
CA PRO A 368 5.98 7.48 -12.57
C PRO A 368 6.52 6.42 -13.54
N LEU A 369 6.45 5.15 -13.16
CA LEU A 369 6.79 3.99 -13.98
C LEU A 369 5.53 3.14 -14.16
N ARG A 370 5.13 2.88 -15.39
CA ARG A 370 4.02 1.98 -15.70
C ARG A 370 4.47 0.77 -16.49
N HIS A 371 3.66 -0.28 -16.47
CA HIS A 371 3.74 -1.37 -17.44
C HIS A 371 2.61 -1.24 -18.47
N ARG A 372 2.86 -1.77 -19.66
CA ARG A 372 1.84 -2.10 -20.67
C ARG A 372 1.93 -3.58 -20.92
N THR A 373 0.80 -4.23 -21.10
CA THR A 373 0.73 -5.67 -21.41
C THR A 373 0.74 -5.96 -22.91
N ARG A 374 0.43 -4.95 -23.76
CA ARG A 374 0.33 -5.10 -25.22
C ARG A 374 0.86 -3.87 -25.99
N PRO A 375 2.07 -3.91 -26.56
CA PRO A 375 3.13 -4.91 -26.31
C PRO A 375 3.63 -4.84 -24.85
N LEU A 376 4.16 -5.94 -24.33
CA LEU A 376 4.75 -5.98 -22.99
C LEU A 376 5.97 -5.06 -22.92
N ARG A 377 5.86 -3.96 -22.18
CA ARG A 377 6.97 -3.03 -21.95
C ARG A 377 6.78 -2.19 -20.70
N LEU A 378 7.89 -1.70 -20.18
CA LEU A 378 7.93 -0.76 -19.06
C LEU A 378 8.19 0.65 -19.60
N GLU A 379 7.52 1.65 -19.06
CA GLU A 379 7.60 3.03 -19.54
C GLU A 379 7.64 4.04 -18.39
N PHE A 380 8.61 4.96 -18.44
CA PHE A 380 8.63 6.15 -17.59
C PHE A 380 7.74 7.23 -18.20
N LEU A 381 6.77 7.68 -17.40
CA LEU A 381 5.92 8.82 -17.76
C LEU A 381 6.66 10.14 -17.57
N ALA A 382 6.01 11.24 -17.98
CA ALA A 382 6.53 12.57 -17.71
C ALA A 382 6.74 12.73 -16.19
N PRO A 383 7.97 13.06 -15.75
CA PRO A 383 8.22 13.31 -14.33
C PRO A 383 7.59 14.63 -13.90
N GLU A 384 7.36 14.77 -12.60
CA GLU A 384 6.79 15.99 -12.04
C GLU A 384 7.52 16.41 -10.76
N LEU A 385 7.71 17.72 -10.58
CA LEU A 385 8.21 18.27 -9.33
C LEU A 385 7.03 18.62 -8.43
N LEU A 386 6.92 17.91 -7.32
CA LEU A 386 5.98 18.24 -6.26
C LEU A 386 6.64 19.27 -5.32
N GLY A 387 6.36 20.55 -5.56
CA GLY A 387 6.75 21.67 -4.69
C GLY A 387 5.64 22.14 -3.74
N ALA A 388 4.40 21.75 -4.01
CA ALA A 388 3.20 22.06 -3.24
C ALA A 388 2.23 20.87 -3.29
N ARG A 389 1.04 20.99 -2.67
CA ARG A 389 0.02 19.94 -2.67
C ARG A 389 -0.36 19.57 -4.13
N PRO A 390 -0.18 18.30 -4.57
CA PRO A 390 -0.58 17.89 -5.92
C PRO A 390 -2.11 18.05 -6.11
N SER A 391 -2.52 18.44 -7.31
CA SER A 391 -3.94 18.60 -7.67
C SER A 391 -4.65 17.24 -7.73
N GLU A 392 -5.98 17.24 -7.54
CA GLU A 392 -6.75 15.98 -7.69
C GLU A 392 -6.74 15.48 -9.13
N GLU A 393 -6.68 16.39 -10.11
CA GLU A 393 -6.54 16.07 -11.52
C GLU A 393 -5.23 15.34 -11.83
N PHE A 394 -4.11 15.77 -11.23
CA PHE A 394 -2.81 15.10 -11.37
C PHE A 394 -2.90 13.63 -10.92
N VAL A 395 -3.50 13.38 -9.75
CA VAL A 395 -3.66 12.03 -9.22
C VAL A 395 -4.50 11.18 -10.17
N ARG A 396 -5.60 11.74 -10.68
CA ARG A 396 -6.52 11.04 -11.60
C ARG A 396 -5.87 10.73 -12.96
N LYS A 397 -5.02 11.61 -13.48
CA LYS A 397 -4.40 11.47 -14.82
C LYS A 397 -3.28 10.43 -14.85
N ASN A 398 -2.46 10.39 -13.80
CA ASN A 398 -1.22 9.60 -13.78
C ASN A 398 -1.37 8.22 -13.12
N PHE A 399 -2.44 8.02 -12.35
CA PHE A 399 -2.74 6.75 -11.67
C PHE A 399 -4.21 6.36 -11.97
N PRO A 400 -4.53 5.97 -13.22
CA PRO A 400 -5.88 5.62 -13.63
C PRO A 400 -6.49 4.46 -12.84
#